data_AF-A4SMR2-F1
#
_entry.id   AF-A4SMR2-F1
#
_cell.length_a   1.000
_cell.length_b   1.000
_cell.length_c   1.000
_cell.angle_alpha   90.00
_cell.angle_beta   90.00
_cell.angle_gamma   90.00
#
_symmetry.space_group_name_H-M   'P 1'
#
loop_
_entity.id
_entity.type
_entity.pdbx_description
1 polymer ?
#
loop_
_entity_poly.entity_id
_entity_poly.type
_entity_poly.pdbx_seq_one_letter_code
_entity_poly.pdbx_strand_id
1 'polypeptide(L)'
;MHIESIHLKNFKSFRDTRMNKIPKFCVLIGANGTGKSTLFAVFEFLKEALNGNINTALMKVGGSRGFHEVRSRGSSGNIEIELKFREADDRPLITYYLEIGEENGRAVVARELLKYRRGSSGQPWHFLDFRCGKGEAIINELASMNDQQEMQREPQELRSPDILAVKGLAQFARFPAVMALGRLIENWHISDFHISKARPEQEAGFADHLSREGENLALVTEYLYRSHPDVFTQVLTRLAERVPGITKVEAKTTEEGRVMLRFQDGAFEDPFLARYVSDGTIKMFAYLILLYDPAPHELLCVEEPENQLYPSLLTELAEEFRAYATRGAQVFVSSHSPDFLNAIELSEAYYLVKRNGATEIKRAEDDSQIKAYMDDGDKLGYLWKQGFFQGVDPQ
;
A
#
# COMPACT_ATOMS: atom_id res chain seq x y z
N MET A 1 -5.80 -8.15 -8.47
CA MET A 1 -6.05 -6.76 -8.93
C MET A 1 -4.73 -6.00 -8.95
N HIS A 2 -4.53 -5.07 -9.89
CA HIS A 2 -3.24 -4.44 -10.18
C HIS A 2 -3.44 -2.97 -10.57
N ILE A 3 -2.92 -2.04 -9.77
CA ILE A 3 -2.86 -0.61 -10.11
C ILE A 3 -1.74 -0.41 -11.13
N GLU A 4 -2.08 0.04 -12.33
CA GLU A 4 -1.15 0.27 -13.44
C GLU A 4 -0.70 1.72 -13.54
N SER A 5 -1.52 2.66 -13.05
CA SER A 5 -1.22 4.09 -13.08
C SER A 5 -1.89 4.84 -11.95
N ILE A 6 -1.17 5.85 -11.46
CA ILE A 6 -1.61 6.82 -10.46
C ILE A 6 -1.34 8.20 -11.03
N HIS A 7 -2.33 9.09 -10.99
CA HIS A 7 -2.16 10.51 -11.31
C HIS A 7 -2.67 11.33 -10.12
N LEU A 8 -1.80 12.19 -9.61
CA LEU A 8 -2.05 13.03 -8.45
C LEU A 8 -1.90 14.49 -8.87
N LYS A 9 -2.88 15.31 -8.48
CA LYS A 9 -2.83 16.74 -8.69
C LYS A 9 -3.22 17.47 -7.41
N ASN A 10 -2.46 18.52 -7.11
CA ASN A 10 -2.61 19.33 -5.92
C ASN A 10 -2.60 18.54 -4.59
N PHE A 11 -1.94 17.38 -4.50
CA PHE A 11 -1.86 16.58 -3.27
C PHE A 11 -0.47 16.70 -2.63
N LYS A 12 -0.36 17.46 -1.52
CA LYS A 12 0.87 17.75 -0.79
C LYS A 12 1.99 18.20 -1.74
N SER A 13 3.05 17.42 -1.92
CA SER A 13 4.14 17.77 -2.84
C SER A 13 3.86 17.43 -4.31
N PHE A 14 2.82 16.65 -4.61
CA PHE A 14 2.41 16.29 -5.98
C PHE A 14 1.52 17.37 -6.58
N ARG A 15 2.12 18.32 -7.32
CA ARG A 15 1.36 19.37 -8.02
C ARG A 15 0.58 18.83 -9.20
N ASP A 16 1.24 18.05 -10.05
CA ASP A 16 0.67 17.31 -11.17
C ASP A 16 1.69 16.23 -11.54
N THR A 17 1.46 15.01 -11.09
CA THR A 17 2.45 13.93 -11.18
C THR A 17 1.79 12.62 -11.56
N ARG A 18 2.35 11.95 -12.55
CA ARG A 18 1.86 10.67 -13.04
C ARG A 18 2.91 9.58 -12.86
N MET A 19 2.47 8.46 -12.31
CA MET A 19 3.19 7.21 -12.24
C MET A 19 2.48 6.21 -13.15
N ASN A 20 3.20 5.58 -14.07
CA ASN A 20 2.64 4.66 -15.07
C ASN A 20 3.44 3.36 -15.10
N LYS A 21 2.85 2.31 -15.68
CA LYS A 21 3.48 0.98 -15.83
C LYS A 21 3.94 0.41 -14.49
N ILE A 22 3.17 0.70 -13.44
CA ILE A 22 3.49 0.27 -12.08
C ILE A 22 3.51 -1.27 -12.07
N PRO A 23 4.56 -1.92 -11.58
CA PRO A 23 4.65 -3.38 -11.46
C PRO A 23 3.91 -3.89 -10.23
N LYS A 24 3.79 -5.23 -10.11
CA LYS A 24 3.26 -5.86 -8.90
C LYS A 24 4.17 -5.69 -7.68
N PHE A 25 5.49 -5.63 -7.86
CA PHE A 25 6.43 -5.27 -6.81
C PHE A 25 7.14 -3.97 -7.21
N CYS A 26 6.83 -2.88 -6.51
CA CYS A 26 7.28 -1.54 -6.84
C CYS A 26 8.08 -0.95 -5.68
N VAL A 27 9.30 -0.47 -5.96
CA VAL A 27 10.16 0.15 -4.96
C VAL A 27 10.37 1.63 -5.29
N LEU A 28 10.04 2.48 -4.33
CA LEU A 28 10.15 3.92 -4.36
C LEU A 28 11.43 4.35 -3.65
N ILE A 29 12.28 5.10 -4.34
CA ILE A 29 13.57 5.57 -3.81
C ILE A 29 13.66 7.09 -3.90
N GLY A 30 14.50 7.73 -3.07
CA GLY A 30 14.60 9.20 -3.02
C GLY A 30 15.00 9.70 -1.64
N ALA A 31 15.55 10.90 -1.55
CA ALA A 31 15.91 11.55 -0.29
C ALA A 31 14.70 11.76 0.66
N ASN A 32 15.01 12.14 1.90
CA ASN A 32 13.97 12.48 2.87
C ASN A 32 13.14 13.66 2.37
N GLY A 33 11.82 13.56 2.49
CA GLY A 33 10.91 14.63 2.08
C GLY A 33 10.71 14.80 0.56
N THR A 34 11.15 13.84 -0.27
CA THR A 34 10.86 13.80 -1.72
C THR A 34 9.45 13.33 -2.06
N GLY A 35 8.71 12.73 -1.11
CA GLY A 35 7.30 12.38 -1.28
C GLY A 35 6.95 10.90 -1.21
N LYS A 36 7.88 10.00 -0.82
CA LYS A 36 7.61 8.56 -0.69
C LYS A 36 6.47 8.25 0.28
N SER A 37 6.58 8.65 1.55
CA SER A 37 5.49 8.51 2.53
C SER A 37 4.26 9.35 2.16
N THR A 38 4.43 10.41 1.35
CA THR A 38 3.29 11.17 0.82
C THR A 38 2.48 10.36 -0.20
N LEU A 39 3.13 9.53 -1.01
CA LEU A 39 2.43 8.60 -1.92
C LEU A 39 1.66 7.54 -1.12
N PHE A 40 2.24 7.02 -0.03
CA PHE A 40 1.52 6.07 0.85
C PHE A 40 0.35 6.74 1.58
N ALA A 41 0.50 8.01 1.96
CA ALA A 41 -0.59 8.80 2.52
C ALA A 41 -1.78 8.98 1.56
N VAL A 42 -1.61 8.80 0.24
CA VAL A 42 -2.74 8.79 -0.71
C VAL A 42 -3.59 7.52 -0.53
N PHE A 43 -2.95 6.36 -0.40
CA PHE A 43 -3.66 5.09 -0.17
C PHE A 43 -4.35 5.10 1.20
N GLU A 44 -3.65 5.60 2.23
CA GLU A 44 -4.24 5.81 3.55
C GLU A 44 -5.42 6.78 3.50
N PHE A 45 -5.28 7.91 2.81
CA PHE A 45 -6.36 8.88 2.63
C PHE A 45 -7.62 8.25 2.03
N LEU A 46 -7.48 7.48 0.94
CA LEU A 46 -8.60 6.83 0.27
C LEU A 46 -9.29 5.80 1.18
N LYS A 47 -8.49 4.99 1.89
CA LYS A 47 -9.01 4.02 2.87
C LYS A 47 -9.79 4.69 3.99
N GLU A 48 -9.26 5.77 4.54
CA GLU A 48 -9.91 6.55 5.61
C GLU A 48 -11.17 7.27 5.12
N ALA A 49 -11.15 7.79 3.88
CA ALA A 49 -12.30 8.44 3.27
C ALA A 49 -13.44 7.44 3.03
N LEU A 50 -13.11 6.21 2.65
CA LEU A 50 -14.06 5.12 2.47
C LEU A 50 -14.65 4.64 3.81
N ASN A 51 -13.82 4.47 4.84
CA ASN A 51 -14.30 4.07 6.18
C ASN A 51 -15.13 5.18 6.85
N GLY A 52 -14.73 6.43 6.68
CA GLY A 52 -15.35 7.62 7.28
C GLY A 52 -15.96 8.55 6.22
N ASN A 53 -15.33 9.70 6.03
CA ASN A 53 -15.66 10.66 4.99
C ASN A 53 -14.39 11.43 4.64
N ILE A 54 -14.42 12.23 3.57
CA ILE A 54 -13.21 12.96 3.14
C ILE A 54 -12.72 13.96 4.18
N ASN A 55 -13.59 14.54 5.01
CA ASN A 55 -13.18 15.52 6.02
C ASN A 55 -12.35 14.86 7.15
N THR A 56 -12.81 13.71 7.66
CA THR A 56 -12.06 12.92 8.66
C THR A 56 -10.73 12.43 8.09
N ALA A 57 -10.72 11.98 6.84
CA ALA A 57 -9.49 11.55 6.17
C ALA A 57 -8.51 12.71 5.96
N LEU A 58 -8.99 13.88 5.52
CA LEU A 58 -8.19 15.09 5.38
C LEU A 58 -7.63 15.56 6.74
N MET A 59 -8.39 15.45 7.83
CA MET A 59 -7.91 15.77 9.17
C MET A 59 -6.80 14.82 9.64
N LYS A 60 -6.89 13.52 9.35
CA LYS A 60 -5.81 12.56 9.65
C LYS A 60 -4.53 12.89 8.90
N VAL A 61 -4.64 13.24 7.61
CA VAL A 61 -3.47 13.47 6.73
C VAL A 61 -2.88 14.89 6.86
N GLY A 62 -3.73 15.89 7.12
CA GLY A 62 -3.41 17.32 7.15
C GLY A 62 -3.51 17.98 8.53
N GLY A 63 -3.84 17.23 9.58
CA GLY A 63 -4.04 17.74 10.92
C GLY A 63 -5.19 18.76 11.01
N SER A 64 -5.05 19.75 11.89
CA SER A 64 -6.06 20.79 12.12
C SER A 64 -6.35 21.68 10.90
N ARG A 65 -5.44 21.71 9.92
CA ARG A 65 -5.61 22.48 8.67
C ARG A 65 -6.31 21.69 7.57
N GLY A 66 -6.54 20.38 7.75
CA GLY A 66 -7.33 19.53 6.87
C GLY A 66 -7.01 19.72 5.38
N PHE A 67 -8.03 20.10 4.60
CA PHE A 67 -7.94 20.32 3.15
C PHE A 67 -6.78 21.25 2.75
N HIS A 68 -6.54 22.35 3.48
CA HIS A 68 -5.51 23.32 3.13
C HIS A 68 -4.08 22.80 3.33
N GLU A 69 -3.86 21.87 4.26
CA GLU A 69 -2.54 21.24 4.41
C GLU A 69 -2.31 20.17 3.35
N VAL A 70 -3.37 19.43 3.01
CA VAL A 70 -3.30 18.39 1.99
C VAL A 70 -3.21 18.99 0.60
N ARG A 71 -3.80 20.17 0.33
CA ARG A 71 -3.64 20.84 -0.96
C ARG A 71 -2.20 21.33 -1.16
N SER A 72 -1.66 21.13 -2.36
CA SER A 72 -0.31 21.59 -2.69
C SER A 72 -0.11 23.08 -2.42
N ARG A 73 1.00 23.40 -1.74
CA ARG A 73 1.33 24.78 -1.37
C ARG A 73 1.49 25.67 -2.60
N GLY A 74 0.87 26.85 -2.55
CA GLY A 74 0.86 27.81 -3.64
C GLY A 74 0.00 27.41 -4.84
N SER A 75 -0.80 26.34 -4.72
CA SER A 75 -1.71 25.89 -5.77
C SER A 75 -3.15 26.28 -5.44
N SER A 76 -3.93 26.61 -6.47
CA SER A 76 -5.38 26.81 -6.39
C SER A 76 -6.12 25.63 -7.02
N GLY A 77 -7.43 25.55 -6.77
CA GLY A 77 -8.28 24.49 -7.30
C GLY A 77 -8.36 23.26 -6.39
N ASN A 78 -8.87 22.19 -7.00
CA ASN A 78 -9.25 20.95 -6.33
C ASN A 78 -8.07 20.00 -6.21
N ILE A 79 -8.15 19.08 -5.25
CA ILE A 79 -7.26 17.92 -5.14
C ILE A 79 -7.83 16.84 -6.07
N GLU A 80 -7.02 16.28 -6.96
CA GLU A 80 -7.45 15.23 -7.88
C GLU A 80 -6.59 13.97 -7.69
N ILE A 81 -7.25 12.83 -7.57
CA ILE A 81 -6.63 11.50 -7.47
C ILE A 81 -7.27 10.62 -8.55
N GLU A 82 -6.46 10.16 -9.52
CA GLU A 82 -6.87 9.18 -10.52
C GLU A 82 -6.07 7.89 -10.34
N LEU A 83 -6.77 6.77 -10.22
CA LEU A 83 -6.20 5.43 -10.19
C LEU A 83 -6.69 4.65 -11.41
N LYS A 84 -5.77 3.98 -12.11
CA LYS A 84 -6.11 3.01 -13.16
C LYS A 84 -5.66 1.63 -12.73
N PHE A 85 -6.58 0.68 -12.76
CA PHE A 85 -6.32 -0.67 -12.29
C PHE A 85 -7.08 -1.72 -13.10
N ARG A 86 -6.60 -2.96 -13.03
CA ARG A 86 -7.28 -4.15 -13.58
C ARG A 86 -7.48 -5.19 -12.49
N GLU A 87 -8.60 -5.88 -12.53
CA GLU A 87 -8.83 -7.04 -11.67
C GLU A 87 -7.88 -8.19 -12.03
N ALA A 88 -7.78 -8.49 -13.33
CA ALA A 88 -6.87 -9.45 -13.95
C ALA A 88 -6.44 -8.98 -15.35
N ASP A 89 -5.40 -9.59 -15.93
CA ASP A 89 -4.79 -9.11 -17.19
C ASP A 89 -5.75 -9.13 -18.39
N ASP A 90 -6.73 -10.04 -18.38
CA ASP A 90 -7.78 -10.18 -19.40
C ASP A 90 -9.01 -9.29 -19.16
N ARG A 91 -9.07 -8.59 -18.02
CA ARG A 91 -10.18 -7.69 -17.65
C ARG A 91 -9.94 -6.27 -18.16
N PRO A 92 -11.02 -5.50 -18.41
CA PRO A 92 -10.89 -4.13 -18.88
C PRO A 92 -10.21 -3.23 -17.84
N LEU A 93 -9.50 -2.20 -18.32
CA LEU A 93 -8.92 -1.18 -17.46
C LEU A 93 -10.02 -0.31 -16.86
N ILE A 94 -10.05 -0.26 -15.54
CA ILE A 94 -10.96 0.57 -14.76
C ILE A 94 -10.20 1.84 -14.35
N THR A 95 -10.87 2.98 -14.40
CA THR A 95 -10.37 4.27 -13.94
C THR A 95 -11.29 4.77 -12.84
N TYR A 96 -10.72 4.92 -11.64
CA TYR A 96 -11.33 5.65 -10.54
C TYR A 96 -10.76 7.06 -10.51
N TYR A 97 -11.62 8.06 -10.45
CA TYR A 97 -11.23 9.47 -10.36
C TYR A 97 -12.01 10.13 -9.22
N LEU A 98 -11.27 10.77 -8.33
CA LEU A 98 -11.79 11.51 -7.18
C LEU A 98 -11.28 12.95 -7.25
N GLU A 99 -12.20 13.89 -7.19
CA GLU A 99 -11.95 15.32 -7.15
C GLU A 99 -12.56 15.92 -5.88
N ILE A 100 -11.72 16.55 -5.08
CA ILE A 100 -12.09 17.13 -3.80
C ILE A 100 -11.94 18.64 -3.89
N GLY A 101 -13.08 19.31 -3.73
CA GLY A 101 -13.16 20.76 -3.67
C GLY A 101 -13.44 21.24 -2.26
N GLU A 102 -13.71 22.53 -2.15
CA GLU A 102 -14.05 23.20 -0.91
C GLU A 102 -15.27 24.09 -1.13
N GLU A 103 -16.29 23.92 -0.29
CA GLU A 103 -17.50 24.75 -0.26
C GLU A 103 -17.75 25.22 1.17
N ASN A 104 -17.93 26.53 1.35
CA ASN A 104 -18.19 27.15 2.66
C ASN A 104 -17.18 26.74 3.76
N GLY A 105 -15.90 26.61 3.39
CA GLY A 105 -14.82 26.24 4.32
C GLY A 105 -14.80 24.75 4.71
N ARG A 106 -15.53 23.88 4.00
CA ARG A 106 -15.54 22.43 4.21
C ARG A 106 -15.21 21.70 2.92
N ALA A 107 -14.51 20.58 3.03
CA ALA A 107 -14.22 19.77 1.87
C ALA A 107 -15.47 19.03 1.38
N VAL A 108 -15.63 18.99 0.06
CA VAL A 108 -16.72 18.27 -0.62
C VAL A 108 -16.16 17.40 -1.74
N VAL A 109 -16.83 16.29 -2.02
CA VAL A 109 -16.56 15.47 -3.22
C VAL A 109 -17.12 16.22 -4.42
N ALA A 110 -16.30 17.06 -5.03
CA ALA A 110 -16.68 17.87 -6.19
C ALA A 110 -17.02 16.97 -7.39
N ARG A 111 -16.28 15.87 -7.55
CA ARG A 111 -16.64 14.80 -8.48
C ARG A 111 -16.05 13.45 -8.05
N GLU A 112 -16.81 12.38 -8.23
CA GLU A 112 -16.31 11.01 -8.16
C GLU A 112 -16.79 10.24 -9.38
N LEU A 113 -15.87 9.55 -10.05
CA LEU A 113 -16.12 8.89 -11.32
C LEU A 113 -15.48 7.50 -11.31
N LEU A 114 -16.27 6.48 -11.61
CA LEU A 114 -15.79 5.13 -11.93
C LEU A 114 -16.14 4.83 -13.38
N LYS A 115 -15.13 4.55 -14.20
CA LYS A 115 -15.32 4.21 -15.61
C LYS A 115 -14.46 3.04 -16.05
N TYR A 116 -14.85 2.35 -17.11
CA TYR A 116 -14.00 1.36 -17.77
C TYR A 116 -13.88 1.63 -19.26
N ARG A 117 -12.84 1.07 -19.87
CA ARG A 117 -12.65 1.11 -21.33
C ARG A 117 -12.66 -0.30 -21.92
N ARG A 118 -13.54 -0.57 -22.89
CA ARG A 118 -13.48 -1.79 -23.71
C ARG A 118 -12.40 -1.62 -24.79
N GLY A 119 -11.25 -2.27 -24.61
CA GLY A 119 -10.14 -2.21 -25.56
C GLY A 119 -9.43 -0.86 -25.64
N SER A 120 -8.51 -0.71 -26.62
CA SER A 120 -7.69 0.49 -26.80
C SER A 120 -8.41 1.66 -27.48
N SER A 121 -9.54 1.42 -28.16
CA SER A 121 -10.27 2.42 -28.96
C SER A 121 -11.73 2.65 -28.55
N GLY A 122 -12.30 1.87 -27.62
CA GLY A 122 -13.70 2.05 -27.18
C GLY A 122 -13.95 3.34 -26.41
N GLN A 123 -15.18 3.86 -26.48
CA GLN A 123 -15.63 4.95 -25.61
C GLN A 123 -15.60 4.51 -24.14
N PRO A 124 -15.19 5.39 -23.21
CA PRO A 124 -15.21 5.10 -21.79
C PRO A 124 -16.65 5.04 -21.27
N TRP A 125 -16.98 3.98 -20.56
CA TRP A 125 -18.29 3.76 -19.97
C TRP A 125 -18.25 4.15 -18.50
N HIS A 126 -19.14 5.04 -18.06
CA HIS A 126 -19.19 5.54 -16.69
C HIS A 126 -20.20 4.73 -15.86
N PHE A 127 -19.72 3.98 -14.88
CA PHE A 127 -20.54 3.20 -13.94
C PHE A 127 -21.09 4.05 -12.80
N LEU A 128 -20.34 5.08 -12.44
CA LEU A 128 -20.62 5.96 -11.32
C LEU A 128 -20.13 7.35 -11.73
N ASP A 129 -20.99 8.38 -11.69
CA ASP A 129 -20.60 9.79 -11.85
C ASP A 129 -21.40 10.63 -10.85
N PHE A 130 -20.75 11.03 -9.77
CA PHE A 130 -21.34 11.80 -8.68
C PHE A 130 -20.67 13.16 -8.56
N ARG A 131 -21.45 14.17 -8.18
CA ARG A 131 -21.00 15.53 -7.87
C ARG A 131 -21.75 16.03 -6.65
N CYS A 132 -21.01 16.44 -5.63
CA CYS A 132 -21.54 16.98 -4.38
C CYS A 132 -22.67 16.08 -3.79
N GLY A 133 -22.44 14.77 -3.75
CA GLY A 133 -23.35 13.78 -3.18
C GLY A 133 -24.53 13.36 -4.06
N LYS A 134 -24.69 13.89 -5.27
CA LYS A 134 -25.76 13.50 -6.21
C LYS A 134 -25.16 12.96 -7.49
N GLY A 135 -25.76 11.93 -8.07
CA GLY A 135 -25.20 11.33 -9.29
C GLY A 135 -26.04 10.20 -9.85
N GLU A 136 -25.46 9.50 -10.81
CA GLU A 136 -26.03 8.30 -11.41
C GLU A 136 -25.12 7.10 -11.17
N ALA A 137 -25.74 5.93 -11.00
CA ALA A 137 -25.04 4.65 -10.97
C ALA A 137 -25.74 3.61 -11.85
N ILE A 138 -24.96 2.69 -12.43
CA ILE A 138 -25.47 1.59 -13.26
C ILE A 138 -25.86 0.41 -12.36
N ILE A 139 -27.07 -0.13 -12.51
CA ILE A 139 -27.61 -1.21 -11.64
C ILE A 139 -27.55 -2.62 -12.24
N ASN A 140 -27.32 -2.75 -13.55
CA ASN A 140 -27.42 -4.02 -14.28
C ASN A 140 -26.08 -4.47 -14.89
N GLU A 141 -24.97 -4.21 -14.21
CA GLU A 141 -23.61 -4.55 -14.65
C GLU A 141 -23.41 -6.07 -14.90
N LEU A 142 -24.20 -6.92 -14.23
CA LEU A 142 -24.12 -8.40 -14.31
C LEU A 142 -24.82 -9.00 -15.53
N ALA A 143 -25.67 -8.24 -16.24
CA ALA A 143 -26.41 -8.75 -17.40
C ALA A 143 -25.57 -8.58 -18.68
N SER A 144 -24.66 -9.55 -18.88
CA SER A 144 -23.93 -9.86 -20.11
C SER A 144 -22.73 -8.97 -20.47
N MET A 145 -21.54 -9.58 -20.45
CA MET A 145 -20.39 -9.13 -21.26
C MET A 145 -20.62 -9.30 -22.77
N ASN A 146 -21.82 -9.76 -23.18
CA ASN A 146 -22.15 -10.16 -24.54
C ASN A 146 -23.29 -9.37 -25.22
N ASP A 147 -24.14 -8.60 -24.51
CA ASP A 147 -25.24 -7.91 -25.20
C ASP A 147 -25.10 -6.39 -25.24
N GLN A 148 -25.61 -5.85 -26.35
CA GLN A 148 -26.02 -4.47 -26.57
C GLN A 148 -27.19 -4.05 -25.66
N GLN A 149 -27.30 -4.58 -24.44
CA GLN A 149 -28.35 -4.20 -23.50
C GLN A 149 -28.14 -2.75 -23.04
N GLU A 150 -29.21 -1.95 -23.08
CA GLU A 150 -29.22 -0.61 -22.52
C GLU A 150 -28.92 -0.68 -21.02
N MET A 151 -27.84 0.00 -20.62
CA MET A 151 -27.46 0.11 -19.22
C MET A 151 -28.48 0.99 -18.51
N GLN A 152 -29.09 0.45 -17.47
CA GLN A 152 -30.05 1.18 -16.66
C GLN A 152 -29.30 2.03 -15.64
N ARG A 153 -29.47 3.35 -15.74
CA ARG A 153 -28.92 4.33 -14.81
C ARG A 153 -30.00 4.75 -13.84
N GLU A 154 -29.69 4.71 -12.56
CA GLU A 154 -30.58 5.25 -11.53
C GLU A 154 -29.95 6.49 -10.90
N PRO A 155 -30.70 7.59 -10.74
CA PRO A 155 -30.27 8.70 -9.91
C PRO A 155 -30.17 8.25 -8.46
N GLN A 156 -29.11 8.69 -7.78
CA GLN A 156 -28.84 8.40 -6.38
C GLN A 156 -28.45 9.69 -5.66
N GLU A 157 -28.77 9.75 -4.38
CA GLU A 157 -28.39 10.87 -3.51
C GLU A 157 -27.83 10.33 -2.20
N LEU A 158 -26.61 10.76 -1.88
CA LEU A 158 -25.94 10.48 -0.62
C LEU A 158 -26.46 11.42 0.47
N ARG A 159 -26.27 11.03 1.73
CA ARG A 159 -26.70 11.83 2.88
C ARG A 159 -25.95 13.15 3.05
N SER A 160 -24.75 13.26 2.46
CA SER A 160 -23.87 14.41 2.59
C SER A 160 -22.87 14.48 1.43
N PRO A 161 -22.46 15.67 0.97
CA PRO A 161 -21.53 15.85 -0.15
C PRO A 161 -20.08 15.46 0.15
N ASP A 162 -19.74 15.13 1.39
CA ASP A 162 -18.40 14.69 1.81
C ASP A 162 -18.25 13.16 1.90
N ILE A 163 -19.30 12.41 1.54
CA ILE A 163 -19.28 10.95 1.50
C ILE A 163 -18.88 10.52 0.08
N LEU A 164 -17.96 9.57 -0.02
CA LEU A 164 -17.67 8.90 -1.29
C LEU A 164 -18.91 8.09 -1.73
N ALA A 165 -19.33 8.26 -2.97
CA ALA A 165 -20.35 7.43 -3.61
C ALA A 165 -19.95 5.96 -3.61
N VAL A 166 -18.66 5.64 -3.76
CA VAL A 166 -18.19 4.25 -3.60
C VAL A 166 -18.57 3.70 -2.22
N LYS A 167 -18.38 4.48 -1.14
CA LYS A 167 -18.83 4.09 0.21
C LYS A 167 -20.33 3.84 0.26
N GLY A 168 -21.11 4.80 -0.24
CA GLY A 168 -22.57 4.76 -0.13
C GLY A 168 -23.21 3.63 -0.93
N LEU A 169 -22.60 3.23 -2.04
CA LEU A 169 -23.14 2.23 -2.96
C LEU A 169 -22.54 0.83 -2.78
N ALA A 170 -21.29 0.71 -2.30
CA ALA A 170 -20.62 -0.57 -2.05
C ALA A 170 -21.24 -1.40 -0.91
N GLN A 171 -22.35 -0.96 -0.32
CA GLN A 171 -23.16 -1.75 0.61
C GLN A 171 -24.31 -2.51 -0.09
N PHE A 172 -24.58 -2.25 -1.37
CA PHE A 172 -25.67 -2.88 -2.12
C PHE A 172 -25.14 -3.83 -3.20
N ALA A 173 -25.58 -5.09 -3.16
CA ALA A 173 -25.16 -6.13 -4.10
C ALA A 173 -25.45 -5.82 -5.59
N ARG A 174 -26.35 -4.86 -5.87
CA ARG A 174 -26.69 -4.42 -7.24
C ARG A 174 -25.62 -3.57 -7.93
N PHE A 175 -24.56 -3.15 -7.22
CA PHE A 175 -23.45 -2.35 -7.79
C PHE A 175 -22.12 -3.12 -7.71
N PRO A 176 -21.92 -4.19 -8.49
CA PRO A 176 -20.78 -5.10 -8.31
C PRO A 176 -19.42 -4.45 -8.56
N ALA A 177 -19.25 -3.56 -9.55
CA ALA A 177 -17.98 -2.87 -9.79
C ALA A 177 -17.63 -1.90 -8.64
N VAL A 178 -18.64 -1.23 -8.08
CA VAL A 178 -18.48 -0.33 -6.94
C VAL A 178 -18.14 -1.12 -5.67
N MET A 179 -18.83 -2.24 -5.45
CA MET A 179 -18.53 -3.19 -4.36
C MET A 179 -17.09 -3.72 -4.47
N ALA A 180 -16.64 -4.09 -5.66
CA ALA A 180 -15.28 -4.58 -5.90
C ALA A 180 -14.23 -3.51 -5.55
N LEU A 181 -14.43 -2.26 -5.99
CA LEU A 181 -13.53 -1.16 -5.64
C LEU A 181 -13.56 -0.83 -4.14
N GLY A 182 -14.74 -0.83 -3.52
CA GLY A 182 -14.88 -0.60 -2.08
C GLY A 182 -14.08 -1.64 -1.28
N ARG A 183 -14.31 -2.92 -1.55
CA ARG A 183 -13.57 -4.03 -0.91
C ARG A 183 -12.07 -3.95 -1.14
N LEU A 184 -11.63 -3.56 -2.34
CA LEU A 184 -10.22 -3.38 -2.63
C LEU A 184 -9.60 -2.34 -1.69
N ILE A 185 -10.17 -1.14 -1.64
CA ILE A 185 -9.64 -0.03 -0.85
C ILE A 185 -9.67 -0.36 0.66
N GLU A 186 -10.70 -1.07 1.13
CA GLU A 186 -10.79 -1.55 2.52
C GLU A 186 -9.66 -2.50 2.90
N ASN A 187 -9.24 -3.37 1.96
CA ASN A 187 -8.21 -4.39 2.17
C ASN A 187 -6.77 -3.90 1.96
N TRP A 188 -6.55 -2.62 1.63
CA TRP A 188 -5.20 -2.06 1.55
C TRP A 188 -4.53 -2.02 2.92
N HIS A 189 -3.27 -2.46 3.00
CA HIS A 189 -2.47 -2.40 4.22
C HIS A 189 -1.26 -1.50 4.03
N ILE A 190 -1.08 -0.55 4.94
CA ILE A 190 0.11 0.29 5.02
C ILE A 190 0.83 -0.13 6.29
N SER A 191 2.03 -0.70 6.13
CA SER A 191 2.91 -1.18 7.19
C SER A 191 4.02 -0.16 7.45
N ASP A 192 4.17 0.19 8.72
CA ASP A 192 5.20 1.09 9.25
C ASP A 192 5.67 0.53 10.59
N PHE A 193 6.39 -0.60 10.52
CA PHE A 193 6.74 -1.37 11.71
C PHE A 193 7.74 -0.67 12.60
N HIS A 194 7.38 -0.59 13.88
CA HIS A 194 8.23 -0.06 14.92
C HIS A 194 8.51 -1.16 15.94
N ILE A 195 9.77 -1.60 16.02
CA ILE A 195 10.18 -2.72 16.89
C ILE A 195 9.83 -2.44 18.37
N SER A 196 9.93 -1.18 18.80
CA SER A 196 9.56 -0.77 20.16
C SER A 196 8.08 -0.99 20.46
N LYS A 197 7.21 -0.99 19.45
CA LYS A 197 5.77 -1.27 19.57
C LYS A 197 5.44 -2.75 19.45
N ALA A 198 6.23 -3.53 18.72
CA ALA A 198 5.99 -4.96 18.49
C ALA A 198 6.47 -5.89 19.62
N ARG A 199 7.39 -5.43 20.47
CA ARG A 199 7.97 -6.20 21.59
C ARG A 199 7.11 -6.35 22.85
N PRO A 200 6.36 -5.32 23.29
CA PRO A 200 5.58 -5.38 24.51
C PRO A 200 4.57 -6.53 24.50
N GLU A 201 4.26 -7.01 25.70
CA GLU A 201 3.18 -7.97 25.92
C GLU A 201 1.83 -7.27 25.70
N GLN A 202 0.90 -7.97 25.08
CA GLN A 202 -0.45 -7.46 24.82
C GLN A 202 -1.46 -8.18 25.69
N GLU A 203 -2.53 -7.49 26.08
CA GLU A 203 -3.69 -8.15 26.68
C GLU A 203 -4.24 -9.20 25.70
N ALA A 204 -4.60 -10.38 26.22
CA ALA A 204 -5.18 -11.42 25.40
C ALA A 204 -6.42 -10.89 24.69
N GLY A 205 -6.44 -11.09 23.38
CA GLY A 205 -7.45 -10.54 22.51
C GLY A 205 -7.39 -11.24 21.15
N PHE A 206 -8.23 -10.77 20.25
CA PHE A 206 -8.34 -11.34 18.92
C PHE A 206 -7.70 -10.39 17.90
N ALA A 207 -6.79 -10.94 17.10
CA ALA A 207 -6.14 -10.22 16.02
C ALA A 207 -5.81 -11.21 14.89
N ASP A 208 -6.57 -11.15 13.80
CA ASP A 208 -6.33 -11.96 12.61
C ASP A 208 -5.21 -11.39 11.74
N HIS A 209 -5.05 -10.06 11.76
CA HIS A 209 -4.13 -9.32 10.93
C HIS A 209 -3.15 -8.51 11.76
N LEU A 210 -1.91 -8.42 11.29
CA LEU A 210 -0.91 -7.56 11.89
C LEU A 210 -1.33 -6.09 11.73
N SER A 211 -1.21 -5.31 12.80
CA SER A 211 -1.51 -3.88 12.78
C SER A 211 -0.43 -3.13 12.01
N ARG A 212 -0.72 -1.90 11.57
CA ARG A 212 0.21 -1.04 10.83
C ARG A 212 1.61 -0.99 11.45
N GLU A 213 1.67 -0.82 12.77
CA GLU A 213 2.93 -0.61 13.49
C GLU A 213 3.46 -1.89 14.16
N GLY A 214 2.72 -3.00 14.05
CA GLY A 214 3.12 -4.32 14.56
C GLY A 214 2.86 -4.53 16.05
N GLU A 215 2.12 -3.64 16.71
CA GLU A 215 1.85 -3.69 18.16
C GLU A 215 1.13 -4.96 18.62
N ASN A 216 0.36 -5.61 17.76
CA ASN A 216 -0.35 -6.86 18.04
C ASN A 216 0.40 -8.11 17.55
N LEU A 217 1.71 -8.04 17.27
CA LEU A 217 2.51 -9.16 16.74
C LEU A 217 2.36 -10.45 17.56
N ALA A 218 2.35 -10.35 18.89
CA ALA A 218 2.19 -11.50 19.77
C ALA A 218 0.83 -12.19 19.59
N LEU A 219 -0.25 -11.42 19.42
CA LEU A 219 -1.62 -11.92 19.24
C LEU A 219 -1.78 -12.60 17.88
N VAL A 220 -1.27 -12.00 16.81
CA VAL A 220 -1.33 -12.58 15.46
C VAL A 220 -0.50 -13.86 15.39
N THR A 221 0.66 -13.88 16.07
CA THR A 221 1.46 -15.10 16.17
C THR A 221 0.69 -16.22 16.87
N GLU A 222 0.01 -15.93 17.98
CA GLU A 222 -0.85 -16.90 18.67
C GLU A 222 -1.99 -17.39 17.78
N TYR A 223 -2.63 -16.48 17.04
CA TYR A 223 -3.67 -16.80 16.07
C TYR A 223 -3.17 -17.77 14.99
N LEU A 224 -2.03 -17.49 14.35
CA LEU A 224 -1.47 -18.39 13.34
C LEU A 224 -1.07 -19.74 13.95
N TYR A 225 -0.46 -19.74 15.13
CA TYR A 225 -0.08 -20.98 15.81
C TYR A 225 -1.29 -21.87 16.12
N ARG A 226 -2.42 -21.29 16.57
CA ARG A 226 -3.62 -22.04 16.97
C ARG A 226 -4.54 -22.40 15.80
N SER A 227 -4.73 -21.47 14.87
CA SER A 227 -5.76 -21.57 13.82
C SER A 227 -5.18 -21.93 12.46
N HIS A 228 -3.90 -21.66 12.20
CA HIS A 228 -3.23 -21.88 10.91
C HIS A 228 -1.83 -22.51 11.07
N PRO A 229 -1.71 -23.68 11.74
CA PRO A 229 -0.41 -24.25 12.11
C PRO A 229 0.51 -24.55 10.91
N ASP A 230 -0.04 -24.89 9.75
CA ASP A 230 0.74 -25.12 8.52
C ASP A 230 1.41 -23.83 8.03
N VAL A 231 0.66 -22.72 8.05
CA VAL A 231 1.17 -21.39 7.69
C VAL A 231 2.23 -20.95 8.69
N PHE A 232 1.98 -21.15 9.98
CA PHE A 232 2.95 -20.83 11.02
C PHE A 232 4.25 -21.62 10.87
N THR A 233 4.16 -22.91 10.51
CA THR A 233 5.33 -23.76 10.23
C THR A 233 6.13 -23.23 9.03
N GLN A 234 5.46 -22.74 7.98
CA GLN A 234 6.13 -22.09 6.85
C GLN A 234 6.86 -20.82 7.30
N VAL A 235 6.22 -19.95 8.09
CA VAL A 235 6.84 -18.76 8.67
C VAL A 235 8.11 -19.11 9.44
N LEU A 236 8.07 -20.13 10.31
CA LEU A 236 9.23 -20.57 11.08
C LEU A 236 10.36 -21.10 10.19
N THR A 237 10.02 -21.88 9.18
CA THR A 237 10.98 -22.40 8.20
C THR A 237 11.69 -21.25 7.48
N ARG A 238 10.92 -20.27 7.00
CA ARG A 238 11.44 -19.07 6.34
C ARG A 238 12.28 -18.21 7.26
N LEU A 239 11.92 -18.10 8.54
CA LEU A 239 12.70 -17.37 9.53
C LEU A 239 14.06 -18.04 9.78
N ALA A 240 14.07 -19.36 9.94
CA ALA A 240 15.29 -20.13 10.20
C ALA A 240 16.27 -20.10 9.01
N GLU A 241 15.76 -20.10 7.77
CA GLU A 241 16.56 -19.93 6.54
C GLU A 241 17.28 -18.57 6.51
N ARG A 242 16.66 -17.52 7.06
CA ARG A 242 17.15 -16.12 6.98
C ARG A 242 17.96 -15.69 8.18
N VAL A 243 17.60 -16.17 9.38
CA VAL A 243 18.24 -15.79 10.64
C VAL A 243 18.82 -17.05 11.29
N PRO A 244 20.06 -17.44 10.93
CA PRO A 244 20.71 -18.62 11.50
C PRO A 244 20.76 -18.53 13.02
N GLY A 245 20.32 -19.59 13.69
CA GLY A 245 20.27 -19.68 15.16
C GLY A 245 18.84 -19.82 15.69
N ILE A 246 17.86 -19.10 15.13
CA ILE A 246 16.47 -19.21 15.58
C ILE A 246 15.85 -20.52 15.10
N THR A 247 15.48 -21.39 16.03
CA THR A 247 14.91 -22.71 15.74
C THR A 247 13.42 -22.80 16.04
N LYS A 248 12.90 -21.93 16.93
CA LYS A 248 11.48 -21.94 17.31
C LYS A 248 11.01 -20.57 17.76
N VAL A 249 9.75 -20.25 17.51
CA VAL A 249 9.03 -19.13 18.13
C VAL A 249 7.74 -19.67 18.73
N GLU A 250 7.43 -19.25 19.96
CA GLU A 250 6.21 -19.65 20.68
C GLU A 250 5.49 -18.40 21.22
N ALA A 251 4.16 -18.39 21.11
CA ALA A 251 3.31 -17.45 21.84
C ALA A 251 2.80 -18.12 23.12
N LYS A 252 3.06 -17.51 24.27
CA LYS A 252 2.63 -18.00 25.58
C LYS A 252 1.75 -16.97 26.28
N THR A 253 0.60 -17.43 26.79
CA THR A 253 -0.26 -16.63 27.64
C THR A 253 0.25 -16.69 29.09
N THR A 254 0.41 -15.54 29.74
CA THR A 254 0.76 -15.41 31.16
C THR A 254 -0.46 -15.66 32.04
N GLU A 255 -0.24 -15.86 33.34
CA GLU A 255 -1.34 -16.00 34.31
C GLU A 255 -2.22 -14.74 34.40
N GLU A 256 -1.65 -13.57 34.10
CA GLU A 256 -2.36 -12.28 34.02
C GLU A 256 -3.15 -12.12 32.71
N GLY A 257 -3.18 -13.14 31.85
CA GLY A 257 -3.91 -13.09 30.58
C GLY A 257 -3.23 -12.22 29.52
N ARG A 258 -1.90 -12.06 29.57
CA ARG A 258 -1.13 -11.36 28.53
C ARG A 258 -0.44 -12.35 27.61
N VAL A 259 -0.30 -12.00 26.34
CA VAL A 259 0.36 -12.85 25.35
C VAL A 259 1.76 -12.32 25.09
N MET A 260 2.74 -13.22 25.23
CA MET A 260 4.15 -12.89 25.04
C MET A 260 4.82 -13.86 24.07
N LEU A 261 5.84 -13.37 23.35
CA LEU A 261 6.63 -14.18 22.43
C LEU A 261 7.92 -14.67 23.09
N ARG A 262 8.22 -15.95 22.85
CA ARG A 262 9.46 -16.62 23.25
C ARG A 262 10.16 -17.18 22.02
N PHE A 263 11.47 -16.96 21.94
CA PHE A 263 12.31 -17.41 20.85
C PHE A 263 13.30 -18.43 21.38
N GLN A 264 13.45 -19.54 20.65
CA GLN A 264 14.49 -20.54 20.91
C GLN A 264 15.63 -20.33 19.93
N ASP A 265 16.83 -20.19 20.46
CA ASP A 265 18.06 -20.33 19.68
C ASP A 265 18.61 -21.75 19.92
N GLY A 266 18.98 -22.43 18.83
CA GLY A 266 19.49 -23.80 18.88
C GLY A 266 20.76 -23.98 19.70
N ALA A 267 21.48 -22.89 20.01
CA ALA A 267 22.65 -22.90 20.88
C ALA A 267 22.31 -22.91 22.39
N PHE A 268 21.06 -22.66 22.77
CA PHE A 268 20.63 -22.56 24.17
C PHE A 268 19.55 -23.59 24.47
N GLU A 269 19.46 -24.06 25.73
CA GLU A 269 18.40 -24.98 26.17
C GLU A 269 17.08 -24.23 26.41
N ASP A 270 17.14 -23.03 27.00
CA ASP A 270 15.96 -22.25 27.37
C ASP A 270 15.58 -21.18 26.32
N PRO A 271 14.28 -21.02 26.01
CA PRO A 271 13.83 -19.95 25.14
C PRO A 271 13.81 -18.60 25.87
N PHE A 272 14.23 -17.55 25.18
CA PHE A 272 14.30 -16.18 25.68
C PHE A 272 13.13 -15.33 25.20
N LEU A 273 12.79 -14.30 25.98
CA LEU A 273 11.70 -13.39 25.67
C LEU A 273 12.03 -12.49 24.48
N ALA A 274 11.02 -12.06 23.72
CA ALA A 274 11.17 -11.15 22.58
C ALA A 274 11.95 -9.85 22.90
N ARG A 275 11.90 -9.38 24.15
CA ARG A 275 12.67 -8.22 24.63
C ARG A 275 14.19 -8.40 24.60
N TYR A 276 14.68 -9.65 24.53
CA TYR A 276 16.11 -10.00 24.45
C TYR A 276 16.54 -10.47 23.06
N VAL A 277 15.61 -10.54 22.10
CA VAL A 277 15.88 -10.90 20.71
C VAL A 277 16.43 -9.69 19.96
N SER A 278 17.33 -9.91 18.99
CA SER A 278 17.85 -8.82 18.14
C SER A 278 16.72 -8.10 17.40
N ASP A 279 16.87 -6.79 17.19
CA ASP A 279 15.92 -5.95 16.45
C ASP A 279 15.62 -6.57 15.05
N GLY A 280 16.67 -6.94 14.31
CA GLY A 280 16.52 -7.50 12.97
C GLY A 280 15.74 -8.81 12.93
N THR A 281 15.90 -9.67 13.94
CA THR A 281 15.13 -10.92 14.05
C THR A 281 13.64 -10.65 14.27
N ILE A 282 13.28 -9.72 15.18
CA ILE A 282 11.88 -9.36 15.41
C ILE A 282 11.27 -8.74 14.15
N LYS A 283 12.01 -7.87 13.46
CA LYS A 283 11.51 -7.22 12.25
C LYS A 283 11.32 -8.21 11.10
N MET A 284 12.27 -9.12 10.88
CA MET A 284 12.13 -10.19 9.89
C MET A 284 10.94 -11.09 10.22
N PHE A 285 10.78 -11.48 11.48
CA PHE A 285 9.64 -12.28 11.91
C PHE A 285 8.30 -11.55 11.69
N ALA A 286 8.21 -10.26 12.04
CA ALA A 286 7.02 -9.46 11.79
C ALA A 286 6.65 -9.37 10.30
N TYR A 287 7.64 -9.19 9.41
CA TYR A 287 7.39 -9.23 7.96
C TYR A 287 6.93 -10.61 7.50
N LEU A 288 7.51 -11.70 7.98
CA LEU A 288 7.03 -13.04 7.62
C LEU A 288 5.60 -13.29 8.12
N ILE A 289 5.24 -12.82 9.32
CA ILE A 289 3.87 -12.89 9.82
C ILE A 289 2.91 -12.11 8.90
N LEU A 290 3.29 -10.89 8.48
CA LEU A 290 2.50 -10.07 7.55
C LEU A 290 2.35 -10.73 6.16
N LEU A 291 3.43 -11.27 5.62
CA LEU A 291 3.47 -11.79 4.24
C LEU A 291 2.83 -13.17 4.10
N TYR A 292 2.71 -13.91 5.21
CA TYR A 292 2.06 -15.21 5.24
C TYR A 292 0.69 -15.14 5.91
N ASP A 293 0.08 -13.95 5.99
CA ASP A 293 -1.30 -13.80 6.45
C ASP A 293 -2.26 -14.72 5.65
N PRO A 294 -3.09 -15.55 6.31
CA PRO A 294 -4.04 -16.46 5.65
C PRO A 294 -5.05 -15.76 4.74
N ALA A 295 -5.36 -14.48 5.01
CA ALA A 295 -6.20 -13.63 4.20
C ALA A 295 -5.37 -12.41 3.74
N PRO A 296 -4.53 -12.57 2.69
CA PRO A 296 -3.55 -11.57 2.30
C PRO A 296 -4.21 -10.28 1.78
N HIS A 297 -3.56 -9.16 2.09
CA HIS A 297 -3.92 -7.85 1.58
C HIS A 297 -3.68 -7.73 0.07
N GLU A 298 -4.67 -7.21 -0.66
CA GLU A 298 -4.57 -7.03 -2.11
C GLU A 298 -3.52 -5.98 -2.51
N LEU A 299 -3.30 -4.99 -1.64
CA LEU A 299 -2.24 -4.00 -1.77
C LEU A 299 -1.54 -3.84 -0.42
N LEU A 300 -0.21 -3.96 -0.45
CA LEU A 300 0.67 -3.82 0.70
C LEU A 300 1.67 -2.69 0.44
N CYS A 301 1.64 -1.63 1.25
CA CYS A 301 2.68 -0.62 1.30
C CYS A 301 3.58 -0.89 2.51
N VAL A 302 4.90 -0.85 2.36
CA VAL A 302 5.87 -1.06 3.44
C VAL A 302 6.85 0.10 3.47
N GLU A 303 6.91 0.80 4.61
CA GLU A 303 7.87 1.88 4.82
C GLU A 303 9.21 1.36 5.33
N GLU A 304 10.30 1.75 4.65
CA GLU A 304 11.69 1.56 5.04
C GLU A 304 11.98 0.18 5.68
N PRO A 305 11.69 -0.92 4.95
CA PRO A 305 11.84 -2.26 5.49
C PRO A 305 13.29 -2.58 5.90
N GLU A 306 14.28 -1.93 5.31
CA GLU A 306 15.70 -2.07 5.63
C GLU A 306 16.08 -1.65 7.05
N ASN A 307 15.31 -0.77 7.70
CA ASN A 307 15.72 -0.20 8.98
C ASN A 307 15.95 -1.31 10.00
N GLN A 308 17.09 -1.31 10.70
CA GLN A 308 17.45 -2.31 11.71
C GLN A 308 17.67 -3.75 11.19
N LEU A 309 17.66 -3.97 9.86
CA LEU A 309 18.07 -5.23 9.25
C LEU A 309 19.53 -5.18 8.80
N TYR A 310 20.21 -6.31 8.95
CA TYR A 310 21.56 -6.45 8.43
C TYR A 310 21.53 -6.53 6.88
N PRO A 311 22.48 -5.90 6.15
CA PRO A 311 22.43 -5.81 4.69
C PRO A 311 22.27 -7.14 3.96
N SER A 312 22.84 -8.23 4.48
CA SER A 312 22.71 -9.54 3.83
C SER A 312 21.25 -9.98 3.71
N LEU A 313 20.39 -9.64 4.69
CA LEU A 313 18.97 -10.03 4.78
C LEU A 313 18.05 -9.27 3.82
N LEU A 314 18.53 -8.18 3.24
CA LEU A 314 17.72 -7.31 2.38
C LEU A 314 17.36 -8.01 1.08
N THR A 315 18.21 -8.91 0.61
CA THR A 315 17.96 -9.70 -0.60
C THR A 315 16.80 -10.66 -0.38
N GLU A 316 16.87 -11.46 0.68
CA GLU A 316 15.83 -12.44 1.02
C GLU A 316 14.51 -11.76 1.39
N LEU A 317 14.56 -10.52 1.93
CA LEU A 317 13.35 -9.74 2.19
C LEU A 317 12.69 -9.24 0.90
N ALA A 318 13.48 -8.72 -0.05
CA ALA A 318 12.96 -8.34 -1.36
C ALA A 318 12.35 -9.54 -2.10
N GLU A 319 12.94 -10.72 -1.98
CA GLU A 319 12.39 -11.97 -2.50
C GLU A 319 11.04 -12.32 -1.87
N GLU A 320 10.87 -12.16 -0.55
CA GLU A 320 9.59 -12.40 0.13
C GLU A 320 8.51 -11.42 -0.33
N PHE A 321 8.84 -10.13 -0.52
CA PHE A 321 7.91 -9.15 -1.10
C PHE A 321 7.51 -9.50 -2.54
N ARG A 322 8.48 -9.90 -3.37
CA ARG A 322 8.22 -10.33 -4.75
C ARG A 322 7.37 -11.60 -4.80
N ALA A 323 7.63 -12.55 -3.91
CA ALA A 323 6.84 -13.78 -3.77
C ALA A 323 5.41 -13.46 -3.34
N TYR A 324 5.21 -12.53 -2.39
CA TYR A 324 3.90 -12.04 -1.98
C TYR A 324 3.12 -11.42 -3.15
N ALA A 325 3.77 -10.53 -3.90
CA ALA A 325 3.18 -9.91 -5.09
C ALA A 325 2.79 -10.94 -6.16
N THR A 326 3.59 -12.01 -6.31
CA THR A 326 3.33 -13.08 -7.28
C THR A 326 2.06 -13.88 -6.92
N ARG A 327 1.69 -13.96 -5.63
CA ARG A 327 0.45 -14.63 -5.16
C ARG A 327 -0.84 -13.86 -5.48
N GLY A 328 -0.75 -12.69 -6.11
CA GLY A 328 -1.92 -11.94 -6.59
C GLY A 328 -2.10 -10.54 -5.98
N ALA A 329 -1.25 -10.20 -5.01
CA ALA A 329 -1.20 -8.87 -4.39
C ALA A 329 -0.31 -7.89 -5.18
N GLN A 330 -0.37 -6.61 -4.79
CA GLN A 330 0.55 -5.58 -5.23
C GLN A 330 1.31 -5.02 -4.03
N VAL A 331 2.63 -4.90 -4.12
CA VAL A 331 3.51 -4.44 -3.05
C VAL A 331 4.20 -3.15 -3.47
N PHE A 332 4.10 -2.13 -2.63
CA PHE A 332 4.91 -0.93 -2.70
C PHE A 332 5.88 -0.89 -1.52
N VAL A 333 7.16 -0.65 -1.77
CA VAL A 333 8.17 -0.44 -0.73
C VAL A 333 8.75 0.96 -0.89
N SER A 334 8.89 1.71 0.20
CA SER A 334 9.76 2.89 0.22
C SER A 334 11.12 2.51 0.78
N SER A 335 12.21 2.97 0.15
CA SER A 335 13.56 2.67 0.62
C SER A 335 14.52 3.83 0.38
N HIS A 336 15.50 3.90 1.28
CA HIS A 336 16.67 4.77 1.25
C HIS A 336 17.98 3.97 1.18
N SER A 337 17.90 2.65 1.09
CA SER A 337 19.06 1.75 1.16
C SER A 337 19.54 1.32 -0.23
N PRO A 338 20.75 1.74 -0.65
CA PRO A 338 21.37 1.20 -1.85
C PRO A 338 21.51 -0.33 -1.79
N ASP A 339 21.70 -0.91 -0.60
CA ASP A 339 21.85 -2.35 -0.46
C ASP A 339 20.51 -3.07 -0.71
N PHE A 340 19.36 -2.47 -0.34
CA PHE A 340 18.04 -3.00 -0.72
C PHE A 340 17.80 -2.88 -2.24
N LEU A 341 18.26 -1.80 -2.88
CA LEU A 341 18.14 -1.63 -4.33
C LEU A 341 18.95 -2.66 -5.12
N ASN A 342 20.03 -3.21 -4.55
CA ASN A 342 20.78 -4.26 -5.21
C ASN A 342 19.99 -5.58 -5.32
N ALA A 343 18.89 -5.72 -4.57
CA ALA A 343 18.03 -6.91 -4.55
C ALA A 343 16.82 -6.85 -5.50
N ILE A 344 16.62 -5.74 -6.20
CA ILE A 344 15.44 -5.51 -7.05
C ILE A 344 15.81 -5.41 -8.53
N GLU A 345 14.80 -5.65 -9.37
CA GLU A 345 14.92 -5.55 -10.81
C GLU A 345 14.76 -4.10 -11.30
N LEU A 346 15.33 -3.77 -12.45
CA LEU A 346 15.25 -2.42 -13.04
C LEU A 346 13.80 -1.95 -13.25
N SER A 347 12.90 -2.85 -13.65
CA SER A 347 11.48 -2.55 -13.85
C SER A 347 10.70 -2.29 -12.56
N GLU A 348 11.26 -2.69 -11.41
CA GLU A 348 10.66 -2.53 -10.07
C GLU A 348 10.98 -1.16 -9.46
N ALA A 349 12.00 -0.45 -9.97
CA ALA A 349 12.52 0.76 -9.36
C ALA A 349 11.90 2.07 -9.92
N TYR A 350 11.41 2.90 -9.01
CA TYR A 350 10.98 4.28 -9.26
C TYR A 350 11.67 5.24 -8.31
N TYR A 351 12.14 6.37 -8.83
CA TYR A 351 12.84 7.36 -8.05
C TYR A 351 12.11 8.69 -8.02
N LEU A 352 11.99 9.24 -6.80
CA LEU A 352 11.30 10.47 -6.49
C LEU A 352 12.32 11.59 -6.30
N VAL A 353 12.15 12.65 -7.06
CA VAL A 353 13.00 13.84 -6.98
C VAL A 353 12.15 15.06 -6.65
N LYS A 354 12.72 15.99 -5.88
CA LYS A 354 12.03 17.23 -5.52
C LYS A 354 12.59 18.39 -6.34
N ARG A 355 11.74 19.03 -7.15
CA ARG A 355 12.10 20.20 -7.97
C ARG A 355 11.14 21.34 -7.68
N ASN A 356 11.67 22.50 -7.28
CA ASN A 356 10.89 23.71 -7.00
C ASN A 356 9.70 23.48 -6.04
N GLY A 357 9.91 22.62 -5.03
CA GLY A 357 8.90 22.24 -4.04
C GLY A 357 7.88 21.20 -4.49
N ALA A 358 7.93 20.75 -5.75
CA ALA A 358 7.08 19.70 -6.30
C ALA A 358 7.85 18.37 -6.40
N THR A 359 7.12 17.26 -6.24
CA THR A 359 7.65 15.91 -6.45
C THR A 359 7.47 15.49 -7.91
N GLU A 360 8.52 14.94 -8.50
CA GLU A 360 8.45 14.21 -9.77
C GLU A 360 8.78 12.74 -9.50
N ILE A 361 8.05 11.84 -10.15
CA ILE A 361 8.29 10.39 -10.10
C ILE A 361 8.87 9.96 -11.44
N LYS A 362 9.99 9.26 -11.42
CA LYS A 362 10.66 8.72 -12.61
C LYS A 362 10.81 7.21 -12.47
N ARG A 363 10.65 6.49 -13.58
CA ARG A 363 10.85 5.05 -13.66
C ARG A 363 12.29 4.78 -14.05
N ALA A 364 13.01 3.93 -13.32
CA ALA A 364 14.42 3.66 -13.60
C ALA A 364 14.63 3.03 -14.98
N GLU A 365 13.74 2.12 -15.39
CA GLU A 365 13.79 1.47 -16.71
C GLU A 365 13.64 2.43 -17.90
N ASP A 366 13.04 3.61 -17.69
CA ASP A 366 12.89 4.61 -18.75
C ASP A 366 14.17 5.45 -18.95
N ASP A 367 15.18 5.32 -18.08
CA ASP A 367 16.49 5.97 -18.22
C ASP A 367 17.46 5.07 -19.00
N SER A 368 17.83 5.50 -20.21
CA SER A 368 18.68 4.71 -21.11
C SER A 368 20.07 4.44 -20.56
N GLN A 369 20.61 5.33 -19.72
CA GLN A 369 21.95 5.16 -19.16
C GLN A 369 21.93 4.16 -18.01
N ILE A 370 20.98 4.27 -17.08
CA ILE A 370 20.80 3.30 -15.99
C ILE A 370 20.55 1.91 -16.57
N LYS A 371 19.70 1.82 -17.60
CA LYS A 371 19.41 0.56 -18.29
C LYS A 371 20.65 -0.08 -18.89
N ALA A 372 21.47 0.70 -19.62
CA ALA A 372 22.69 0.18 -20.25
C ALA A 372 23.66 -0.40 -19.21
N TYR A 373 23.87 0.28 -18.08
CA TYR A 373 24.75 -0.25 -17.02
C TYR A 373 24.19 -1.52 -16.37
N MET A 374 22.88 -1.57 -16.10
CA MET A 374 22.24 -2.78 -15.59
C MET A 374 22.39 -3.96 -16.56
N ASP A 375 22.25 -3.71 -17.87
CA ASP A 375 22.45 -4.73 -18.92
C ASP A 375 23.91 -5.23 -18.96
N ASP A 376 24.89 -4.38 -18.62
CA ASP A 376 26.32 -4.72 -18.49
C ASP A 376 26.68 -5.40 -17.14
N GLY A 377 25.71 -5.58 -16.25
CA GLY A 377 25.86 -6.33 -14.99
C GLY A 377 26.04 -5.48 -13.73
N ASP A 378 25.90 -4.15 -13.81
CA ASP A 378 25.86 -3.30 -12.62
C ASP A 378 24.59 -3.55 -11.78
N LYS A 379 24.58 -2.96 -10.58
CA LYS A 379 23.45 -3.02 -9.66
C LYS A 379 22.94 -1.62 -9.32
N LEU A 380 21.62 -1.49 -9.14
CA LEU A 380 20.96 -0.20 -8.91
C LEU A 380 21.52 0.56 -7.71
N GLY A 381 21.88 -0.13 -6.63
CA GLY A 381 22.49 0.50 -5.46
C GLY A 381 23.89 1.06 -5.72
N TYR A 382 24.69 0.41 -6.56
CA TYR A 382 25.97 0.95 -6.99
C TYR A 382 25.79 2.17 -7.88
N LEU A 383 24.85 2.11 -8.82
CA LEU A 383 24.51 3.23 -9.69
C LEU A 383 23.99 4.44 -8.90
N TRP A 384 23.22 4.21 -7.83
CA TRP A 384 22.85 5.26 -6.88
C TRP A 384 24.09 5.86 -6.22
N LYS A 385 24.94 5.06 -5.59
CA LYS A 385 26.17 5.55 -4.94
C LYS A 385 27.11 6.32 -5.89
N GLN A 386 27.06 6.04 -7.18
CA GLN A 386 27.84 6.73 -8.23
C GLN A 386 27.16 8.00 -8.76
N GLY A 387 25.94 8.31 -8.33
CA GLY A 387 25.23 9.54 -8.70
C GLY A 387 24.43 9.48 -10.00
N PHE A 388 24.16 8.29 -10.55
CA PHE A 388 23.35 8.15 -11.77
C PHE A 388 21.87 8.49 -11.55
N PHE A 389 21.39 8.36 -10.31
CA PHE A 389 20.05 8.77 -9.91
C PHE A 389 19.99 10.27 -9.60
N GLN A 390 19.98 11.11 -10.65
CA GLN A 390 20.09 12.56 -10.50
C GLN A 390 18.99 13.17 -9.62
N GLY A 391 19.38 13.84 -8.54
CA GLY A 391 18.48 14.55 -7.63
C GLY A 391 17.76 13.66 -6.60
N VAL A 392 18.18 12.40 -6.48
CA VAL A 392 17.67 11.44 -5.48
C VAL A 392 18.37 11.63 -4.14
N ASP A 393 19.63 12.07 -4.11
CA ASP A 393 20.35 12.36 -2.86
C ASP A 393 20.01 13.74 -2.28
N PRO A 394 20.10 13.91 -0.94
CA PRO A 394 20.03 15.23 -0.31
C PRO A 394 21.11 16.15 -0.88
N GLN A 395 20.73 17.38 -1.23
CA GLN A 395 21.68 18.44 -1.63
C GLN A 395 22.17 19.23 -0.43
#